data_AF-A0A484RRR7-F1
#
_entry.id   AF-A0A484RRR7-F1
#
_cell.length_a   1.000
_cell.length_b   1.000
_cell.length_c   1.000
_cell.angle_alpha   90.00
_cell.angle_beta   90.00
_cell.angle_gamma   90.00
#
_symmetry.space_group_name_H-M   'P 1'
#
loop_
_entity.id
_entity.type
_entity.pdbx_description
1 polymer ?
#
loop_
_entity_poly.entity_id
_entity_poly.type
_entity_poly.pdbx_seq_one_letter_code
_entity_poly.pdbx_strand_id
1 'polypeptide(L)'
;MPDLSRRFKIENIPPAAQQAAFATVATWITSRRQFPTMLAWDEWINNRDRGIQNLLIDGEDCALVDHQQAFDCHDEDYTDVNKLAQLVNATLSPAAQMQIKRGAVRATMTFSADWPRMVQDALATLPIKPGKPAALRQWSQSRHPEIAQRIENRISGGQTNLAL
;
A
#
# COMPACT_ATOMS: atom_id res chain seq x y z
N MET A 1 17.75 3.56 7.80
CA MET A 1 16.78 2.45 7.82
C MET A 1 16.97 1.63 6.55
N PRO A 2 17.27 0.32 6.62
CA PRO A 2 17.24 -0.53 5.43
C PRO A 2 15.80 -0.71 4.95
N ASP A 3 15.61 -0.90 3.64
CA ASP A 3 14.37 -1.45 3.11
C ASP A 3 14.20 -2.92 3.52
N LEU A 4 12.97 -3.41 3.45
CA LEU A 4 12.62 -4.74 3.90
C LEU A 4 13.38 -5.84 3.15
N SER A 5 13.63 -5.66 1.84
CA SER A 5 14.38 -6.63 1.04
C SER A 5 15.83 -6.74 1.50
N ARG A 6 16.49 -5.60 1.77
CA ARG A 6 17.86 -5.58 2.33
C ARG A 6 17.92 -6.15 3.75
N ARG A 7 16.93 -5.86 4.60
CA ARG A 7 16.87 -6.39 5.97
C ARG A 7 16.90 -7.92 5.99
N PHE A 8 16.16 -8.55 5.08
CA PHE A 8 16.06 -10.01 5.00
C PHE A 8 17.02 -10.63 3.96
N LYS A 9 17.89 -9.82 3.33
CA LYS A 9 18.87 -10.26 2.31
C LYS A 9 18.25 -11.08 1.18
N ILE A 10 17.04 -10.72 0.73
CA ILE A 10 16.24 -11.51 -0.23
C ILE A 10 17.01 -11.76 -1.53
N GLU A 11 17.79 -10.79 -1.99
CA GLU A 11 18.65 -10.88 -3.19
C GLU A 11 19.70 -12.00 -3.13
N ASN A 12 20.08 -12.44 -1.92
CA ASN A 12 21.08 -13.49 -1.71
C ASN A 12 20.44 -14.88 -1.53
N ILE A 13 19.11 -14.97 -1.59
CA ILE A 13 18.37 -16.21 -1.39
C ILE A 13 18.27 -16.95 -2.74
N PRO A 14 18.64 -18.24 -2.81
CA PRO A 14 18.52 -19.03 -4.03
C PRO A 14 17.08 -19.04 -4.56
N PRO A 15 16.86 -19.04 -5.89
CA PRO A 15 15.52 -18.99 -6.48
C PRO A 15 14.54 -20.03 -5.90
N ALA A 16 15.02 -21.24 -5.65
CA ALA A 16 14.22 -22.32 -5.06
C ALA A 16 13.68 -22.03 -3.64
N ALA A 17 14.28 -21.07 -2.91
CA ALA A 17 13.88 -20.67 -1.57
C ALA A 17 13.26 -19.26 -1.50
N GLN A 18 13.26 -18.50 -2.60
CA GLN A 18 12.76 -17.12 -2.62
C GLN A 18 11.28 -17.02 -2.24
N GLN A 19 10.45 -17.97 -2.69
CA GLN A 19 9.02 -17.98 -2.36
C GLN A 19 8.78 -18.17 -0.85
N ALA A 20 9.52 -19.07 -0.21
CA ALA A 20 9.43 -19.29 1.23
C ALA A 20 9.97 -18.09 2.03
N ALA A 21 11.04 -17.46 1.55
CA ALA A 21 11.56 -16.24 2.14
C ALA A 21 10.57 -15.08 2.03
N PHE A 22 9.96 -14.90 0.85
CA PHE A 22 8.92 -13.91 0.64
C PHE A 22 7.72 -14.15 1.56
N ALA A 23 7.25 -15.40 1.69
CA ALA A 23 6.18 -15.74 2.63
C ALA A 23 6.55 -15.40 4.08
N THR A 24 7.79 -15.67 4.50
CA THR A 24 8.28 -15.32 5.85
C THR A 24 8.28 -13.81 6.07
N VAL A 25 8.80 -13.05 5.11
CA VAL A 25 8.82 -11.58 5.14
C VAL A 25 7.40 -11.02 5.16
N ALA A 26 6.51 -11.59 4.37
CA ALA A 26 5.10 -11.24 4.30
C ALA A 26 4.37 -11.47 5.63
N THR A 27 4.58 -12.63 6.27
CA THR A 27 4.05 -12.91 7.60
C THR A 27 4.61 -11.93 8.64
N TRP A 28 5.91 -11.62 8.56
CA TRP A 28 6.54 -10.67 9.47
C TRP A 28 5.95 -9.26 9.32
N ILE A 29 5.84 -8.73 8.11
CA ILE A 29 5.32 -7.38 7.89
C ILE A 29 3.82 -7.27 8.21
N THR A 30 3.02 -8.29 7.88
CA THR A 30 1.57 -8.33 8.21
C THR A 30 1.30 -8.46 9.71
N SER A 31 2.27 -8.96 10.49
CA SER A 31 2.17 -8.98 11.95
C SER A 31 2.40 -7.62 12.62
N ARG A 32 2.88 -6.61 11.88
CA ARG A 32 3.17 -5.30 12.47
C ARG A 32 1.87 -4.56 12.79
N ARG A 33 1.83 -3.90 13.95
CA ARG A 33 0.66 -3.14 14.43
C ARG A 33 0.17 -2.09 13.42
N GLN A 34 1.09 -1.43 12.72
CA GLN A 34 0.80 -0.35 11.78
C GLN A 34 0.36 -0.85 10.39
N PHE A 35 0.47 -2.15 10.11
CA PHE A 35 0.19 -2.71 8.79
C PHE A 35 -1.22 -2.40 8.25
N PRO A 36 -2.31 -2.49 9.04
CA PRO A 36 -3.64 -2.14 8.54
C PRO A 36 -3.74 -0.66 8.13
N THR A 37 -3.09 0.24 8.88
CA THR A 37 -3.03 1.67 8.55
C THR A 37 -2.21 1.93 7.30
N MET A 38 -1.08 1.22 7.13
CA MET A 38 -0.28 1.30 5.90
C MET A 38 -1.09 0.89 4.67
N LEU A 39 -1.80 -0.23 4.75
CA LEU A 39 -2.67 -0.73 3.66
C LEU A 39 -3.76 0.28 3.32
N ALA A 40 -4.43 0.83 4.33
CA ALA A 40 -5.46 1.85 4.14
C ALA A 40 -4.90 3.13 3.51
N TRP A 41 -3.72 3.57 3.95
CA TRP A 41 -3.05 4.75 3.40
C TRP A 41 -2.68 4.53 1.93
N ASP A 42 -2.12 3.38 1.60
CA ASP A 42 -1.71 3.03 0.24
C ASP A 42 -2.90 2.96 -0.73
N GLU A 43 -4.06 2.48 -0.26
CA GLU A 43 -5.32 2.57 -1.01
C GLU A 43 -5.79 4.01 -1.18
N TRP A 44 -5.69 4.84 -0.13
CA TRP A 44 -6.12 6.24 -0.15
C TRP A 44 -5.33 7.06 -1.15
N ILE A 45 -4.00 6.94 -1.14
CA ILE A 45 -3.14 7.57 -2.15
C ILE A 45 -3.16 6.82 -3.49
N ASN A 46 -3.90 5.72 -3.64
CA ASN A 46 -3.92 4.88 -4.83
C ASN A 46 -2.50 4.51 -5.36
N ASN A 47 -1.59 4.11 -4.48
CA ASN A 47 -0.25 3.75 -4.91
C ASN A 47 -0.25 2.35 -5.54
N ARG A 48 0.10 2.29 -6.82
CA ARG A 48 0.12 1.04 -7.58
C ARG A 48 1.45 0.30 -7.52
N ASP A 49 2.48 0.89 -6.90
CA ASP A 49 3.81 0.31 -6.82
C ASP A 49 4.33 0.08 -5.40
N ARG A 50 3.48 -0.41 -4.50
CA ARG A 50 3.93 -0.78 -3.15
C ARG A 50 4.59 -2.15 -3.10
N GLY A 51 5.85 -2.22 -3.51
CA GLY A 51 6.71 -3.39 -3.27
C GLY A 51 7.26 -3.44 -1.84
N ILE A 52 7.76 -4.60 -1.41
CA ILE A 52 8.45 -4.77 -0.13
C ILE A 52 9.72 -3.91 -0.01
N GLN A 53 10.37 -3.63 -1.14
CA GLN A 53 11.50 -2.71 -1.24
C GLN A 53 11.12 -1.25 -0.95
N ASN A 54 9.83 -0.91 -1.02
CA ASN A 54 9.30 0.43 -0.75
C ASN A 54 8.81 0.58 0.71
N LEU A 55 9.29 -0.30 1.59
CA LEU A 55 9.02 -0.33 3.03
C LEU A 55 10.34 -0.20 3.79
N LEU A 56 10.56 0.94 4.44
CA LEU A 56 11.70 1.13 5.34
C LEU A 56 11.36 0.63 6.74
N ILE A 57 12.32 -0.05 7.38
CA ILE A 57 12.13 -0.65 8.71
C ILE A 57 13.14 -0.09 9.70
N ASP A 58 12.65 0.34 10.87
CA ASP A 58 13.47 0.67 12.04
C ASP A 58 12.88 0.03 13.30
N GLY A 59 13.51 -1.03 13.79
CA GLY A 59 12.95 -1.83 14.89
C GLY A 59 11.54 -2.31 14.57
N GLU A 60 10.56 -1.76 15.30
CA GLU A 60 9.12 -2.05 15.16
C GLU A 60 8.38 -1.08 14.23
N ASP A 61 9.02 0.03 13.85
CA ASP A 61 8.41 1.05 13.00
C ASP A 61 8.64 0.76 11.51
N CYS A 62 7.64 1.10 10.71
CA CYS A 62 7.64 0.93 9.26
C CYS A 62 7.28 2.25 8.60
N ALA A 63 8.11 2.71 7.68
CA ALA A 63 7.82 3.88 6.87
C ALA A 63 7.57 3.48 5.41
N LEU A 64 6.56 4.11 4.81
CA LEU A 64 6.26 4.00 3.39
C LEU A 64 7.14 4.99 2.63
N VAL A 65 7.81 4.54 1.57
CA VAL A 65 8.63 5.40 0.71
C VAL A 65 8.33 5.15 -0.76
N ASP A 66 8.89 5.98 -1.64
CA ASP A 66 8.75 5.87 -3.09
C ASP A 66 7.30 5.82 -3.58
N HIS A 67 6.69 7.02 -3.68
CA HIS A 67 5.27 7.21 -4.03
C HIS A 67 5.07 7.67 -5.47
N GLN A 68 5.99 7.35 -6.37
CA GLN A 68 5.97 7.86 -7.75
C GLN A 68 4.70 7.47 -8.52
N GLN A 69 4.14 6.30 -8.19
CA GLN A 69 2.96 5.69 -8.83
C GLN A 69 1.68 5.88 -7.99
N ALA A 70 1.65 6.92 -7.15
CA ALA A 70 0.50 7.30 -6.33
C ALA A 70 -0.29 8.47 -6.95
N PHE A 71 -1.44 8.79 -6.35
CA PHE A 71 -2.32 9.90 -6.70
C PHE A 71 -2.74 9.92 -8.17
N ASP A 72 -3.05 8.73 -8.71
CA ASP A 72 -3.37 8.52 -10.13
C ASP A 72 -2.27 8.97 -11.11
N CYS A 73 -1.04 9.20 -10.63
CA CYS A 73 0.13 9.54 -11.44
C CYS A 73 0.94 8.31 -11.87
N HIS A 74 0.25 7.21 -12.14
CA HIS A 74 0.89 5.95 -12.49
C HIS A 74 1.07 5.79 -14.01
N ASP A 75 2.07 5.03 -14.42
CA ASP A 75 2.24 4.62 -15.81
C ASP A 75 1.12 3.61 -16.20
N GLU A 76 0.87 3.45 -17.50
CA GLU A 76 -0.23 2.62 -18.01
C GLU A 76 -0.09 1.12 -17.64
N ASP A 77 1.14 0.66 -17.44
CA ASP A 77 1.46 -0.74 -17.11
C ASP A 77 1.07 -1.14 -15.68
N TYR A 78 0.76 -0.16 -14.81
CA TYR A 78 0.43 -0.44 -13.41
C TYR A 78 -1.06 -0.76 -13.22
N THR A 79 -1.32 -2.03 -12.90
CA THR A 79 -2.67 -2.52 -12.57
C THR A 79 -3.26 -1.84 -11.32
N ASP A 80 -4.58 -1.62 -11.32
CA ASP A 80 -5.30 -1.09 -10.15
C ASP A 80 -5.41 -2.18 -9.06
N VAL A 81 -4.33 -2.35 -8.30
CA VAL A 81 -4.21 -3.29 -7.19
C VAL A 81 -3.53 -2.62 -6.00
N ASN A 82 -3.90 -3.08 -4.80
CA ASN A 82 -3.18 -2.77 -3.59
C ASN A 82 -2.27 -3.96 -3.25
N LYS A 83 -0.96 -3.78 -3.48
CA LYS A 83 0.03 -4.85 -3.30
C LYS A 83 0.10 -5.35 -1.84
N LEU A 84 -0.22 -4.50 -0.85
CA LEU A 84 -0.31 -4.94 0.55
C LEU A 84 -1.54 -5.82 0.80
N ALA A 85 -2.67 -5.56 0.13
CA ALA A 85 -3.83 -6.44 0.19
C ALA A 85 -3.58 -7.79 -0.51
N GLN A 86 -2.86 -7.80 -1.64
CA GLN A 86 -2.42 -9.04 -2.28
C GLN A 86 -1.53 -9.86 -1.33
N LEU A 87 -0.63 -9.21 -0.61
CA LEU A 87 0.22 -9.85 0.40
C LEU A 87 -0.62 -10.54 1.49
N VAL A 88 -1.66 -9.86 1.98
CA VAL A 88 -2.60 -10.42 2.97
C VAL A 88 -3.29 -11.67 2.42
N ASN A 89 -3.86 -11.57 1.22
CA ASN A 89 -4.58 -12.67 0.60
C ASN A 89 -3.67 -13.88 0.36
N ALA A 90 -2.40 -13.64 0.01
CA ALA A 90 -1.44 -14.67 -0.30
C ALA A 90 -0.88 -15.39 0.93
N THR A 91 -0.85 -14.75 2.10
CA THR A 91 -0.02 -15.23 3.22
C THR A 91 -0.75 -15.46 4.53
N LEU A 92 -1.98 -14.95 4.68
CA LEU A 92 -2.74 -15.08 5.91
C LEU A 92 -3.91 -16.06 5.75
N SER A 93 -4.27 -16.73 6.85
CA SER A 93 -5.50 -17.51 6.93
C SER A 93 -6.74 -16.60 6.81
N PRO A 94 -7.90 -17.11 6.36
CA PRO A 94 -9.11 -16.29 6.22
C PRO A 94 -9.50 -15.51 7.48
N ALA A 95 -9.30 -16.09 8.67
CA ALA A 95 -9.56 -15.41 9.94
C ALA A 95 -8.62 -14.22 10.17
N ALA A 96 -7.33 -14.38 9.89
CA ALA A 96 -6.33 -13.31 9.99
C ALA A 96 -6.54 -12.23 8.92
N GLN A 97 -6.92 -12.61 7.69
CA GLN A 97 -7.31 -11.67 6.63
C GLN A 97 -8.47 -10.77 7.10
N MET A 98 -9.48 -11.34 7.75
CA MET A 98 -10.62 -10.57 8.29
C MET A 98 -10.21 -9.58 9.39
N GLN A 99 -9.22 -9.93 10.23
CA GLN A 99 -8.69 -9.02 11.25
C GLN A 99 -7.98 -7.82 10.61
N ILE A 100 -7.10 -8.06 9.63
CA ILE A 100 -6.42 -6.98 8.90
C ILE A 100 -7.42 -6.11 8.16
N LYS A 101 -8.40 -6.72 7.48
CA LYS A 101 -9.47 -5.99 6.77
C LYS A 101 -10.23 -5.03 7.68
N ARG A 102 -10.70 -5.51 8.84
CA ARG A 102 -11.38 -4.67 9.84
C ARG A 102 -10.48 -3.54 10.34
N GLY A 103 -9.21 -3.84 10.61
CA GLY A 103 -8.23 -2.84 11.03
C GLY A 103 -8.02 -1.75 9.97
N ALA A 104 -7.90 -2.14 8.71
CA ALA A 104 -7.69 -1.23 7.59
C ALA A 104 -8.93 -0.36 7.33
N VAL A 105 -10.13 -0.95 7.33
CA VAL A 105 -11.41 -0.21 7.26
C VAL A 105 -11.53 0.77 8.42
N ARG A 106 -11.18 0.38 9.65
CA ARG A 106 -11.16 1.32 10.78
C ARG A 106 -10.13 2.44 10.60
N ALA A 107 -8.98 2.14 10.01
CA ALA A 107 -7.96 3.15 9.75
C ALA A 107 -8.44 4.21 8.75
N THR A 108 -9.22 3.85 7.73
CA THR A 108 -9.77 4.86 6.79
C THR A 108 -10.67 5.87 7.48
N MET A 109 -11.36 5.46 8.56
CA MET A 109 -12.21 6.37 9.35
C MET A 109 -11.41 7.42 10.13
N THR A 110 -10.10 7.26 10.24
CA THR A 110 -9.21 8.25 10.87
C THR A 110 -8.68 9.29 9.88
N PHE A 111 -8.94 9.10 8.59
CA PHE A 111 -8.48 9.99 7.53
C PHE A 111 -9.31 11.27 7.54
N SER A 112 -8.63 12.42 7.54
CA SER A 112 -9.33 13.70 7.58
C SER A 112 -10.05 13.94 6.26
N ALA A 113 -11.31 14.35 6.34
CA ALA A 113 -12.07 14.83 5.18
C ALA A 113 -11.43 16.07 4.54
N ASP A 114 -10.56 16.80 5.28
CA ASP A 114 -9.81 17.95 4.77
C ASP A 114 -8.56 17.58 3.95
N TRP A 115 -8.09 16.33 4.00
CA TRP A 115 -6.83 15.98 3.34
C TRP A 115 -6.77 16.31 1.85
N PRO A 116 -7.81 16.06 1.02
CA PRO A 116 -7.78 16.48 -0.38
C PRO A 116 -7.54 17.98 -0.56
N ARG A 117 -8.19 18.81 0.25
CA ARG A 117 -8.00 20.26 0.26
C ARG A 117 -6.59 20.63 0.70
N MET A 118 -6.08 20.04 1.78
CA MET A 118 -4.72 20.30 2.26
C MET A 118 -3.65 19.92 1.22
N VAL A 119 -3.83 18.80 0.51
CA VAL A 119 -2.95 18.38 -0.58
C VAL A 119 -3.02 19.38 -1.74
N GLN A 120 -4.22 19.82 -2.12
CA GLN A 120 -4.40 20.83 -3.16
C GLN A 120 -3.72 22.16 -2.81
N ASP A 121 -3.90 22.63 -1.57
CA ASP A 121 -3.28 23.86 -1.06
C ASP A 121 -1.74 23.74 -1.11
N ALA A 122 -1.18 22.61 -0.66
CA ALA A 122 0.26 22.36 -0.70
C ALA A 122 0.80 22.34 -2.15
N LEU A 123 0.12 21.66 -3.07
CA LEU A 123 0.52 21.58 -4.47
C LEU A 123 0.49 22.95 -5.16
N ALA A 124 -0.46 23.82 -4.84
CA ALA A 124 -0.56 25.15 -5.43
C ALA A 124 0.66 26.04 -5.13
N THR A 125 1.40 25.74 -4.06
CA THR A 125 2.61 26.48 -3.66
C THR A 125 3.90 25.99 -4.33
N LEU A 126 3.87 24.82 -4.98
CA LEU A 126 5.06 24.22 -5.59
C LEU A 126 5.26 24.70 -7.04
N PRO A 127 6.50 24.92 -7.49
CA PRO A 127 6.80 25.17 -8.90
C PRO A 127 6.72 23.84 -9.67
N ILE A 128 5.51 23.41 -10.02
CA ILE A 128 5.29 22.10 -10.66
C ILE A 128 5.50 22.18 -12.18
N LYS A 129 6.27 21.25 -12.75
CA LYS A 129 6.40 21.08 -14.21
C LYS A 129 5.05 20.69 -14.87
N PRO A 130 4.74 21.16 -16.09
CA PRO A 130 3.49 20.82 -16.78
C PRO A 130 3.36 19.30 -17.01
N GLY A 131 2.18 18.70 -16.73
CA GLY A 131 1.88 17.27 -17.00
C GLY A 131 1.21 16.52 -15.84
N LYS A 132 1.95 16.22 -14.76
CA LYS A 132 1.42 15.57 -13.53
C LYS A 132 0.31 16.33 -12.76
N PRO A 133 0.12 17.66 -12.86
CA PRO A 133 -0.91 18.37 -12.09
C PRO A 133 -2.37 18.01 -12.43
N ALA A 134 -2.66 17.43 -13.60
CA ALA A 134 -4.03 17.11 -13.99
C ALA A 134 -4.54 15.85 -13.26
N ALA A 135 -3.74 14.78 -13.22
CA ALA A 135 -4.06 13.54 -12.50
C ALA A 135 -4.20 13.77 -10.99
N LEU A 136 -3.28 14.53 -10.38
CA LEU A 136 -3.37 14.91 -8.96
C LEU A 136 -4.65 15.70 -8.65
N ARG A 137 -5.02 16.65 -9.52
CA ARG A 137 -6.28 17.42 -9.37
C ARG A 137 -7.50 16.50 -9.52
N GLN A 138 -7.50 15.61 -10.50
CA GLN A 138 -8.59 14.63 -10.68
C GLN A 138 -8.71 13.67 -9.49
N TRP A 139 -7.59 13.16 -8.97
CA TRP A 139 -7.57 12.32 -7.77
C TRP A 139 -8.20 13.05 -6.57
N SER A 140 -7.79 14.31 -6.33
CA SER A 140 -8.29 15.11 -5.20
C SER A 140 -9.80 15.38 -5.27
N GLN A 141 -10.38 15.41 -6.48
CA GLN A 141 -11.79 15.67 -6.71
C GLN A 141 -12.65 14.39 -6.72
N SER A 142 -12.05 13.23 -6.97
CA SER A 142 -12.79 11.98 -7.27
C SER A 142 -12.77 10.95 -6.15
N ARG A 143 -11.83 11.02 -5.18
CA ARG A 143 -11.67 9.96 -4.18
C ARG A 143 -11.86 10.45 -2.75
N HIS A 144 -13.00 10.11 -2.17
CA HIS A 144 -13.14 10.02 -0.71
C HIS A 144 -14.27 9.08 -0.21
N PRO A 145 -15.39 8.82 -0.91
CA PRO A 145 -16.47 8.04 -0.28
C PRO A 145 -16.27 6.53 -0.27
N GLU A 146 -15.39 5.96 -1.11
CA GLU A 146 -15.39 4.50 -1.37
C GLU A 146 -14.18 3.72 -0.83
N ILE A 147 -13.26 4.35 -0.11
CA ILE A 147 -11.98 3.68 0.25
C ILE A 147 -12.20 2.48 1.16
N ALA A 148 -13.14 2.59 2.11
CA ALA A 148 -13.54 1.44 2.94
C ALA A 148 -14.07 0.29 2.08
N GLN A 149 -14.98 0.58 1.13
CA GLN A 149 -15.53 -0.44 0.22
C GLN A 149 -14.46 -1.06 -0.67
N ARG A 150 -13.51 -0.25 -1.15
CA ARG A 150 -12.38 -0.73 -1.96
C ARG A 150 -11.54 -1.72 -1.15
N ILE A 151 -11.14 -1.37 0.08
CA ILE A 151 -10.40 -2.28 0.98
C ILE A 151 -11.18 -3.57 1.21
N GLU A 152 -12.50 -3.48 1.42
CA GLU A 152 -13.34 -4.66 1.60
C GLU A 152 -13.30 -5.59 0.40
N ASN A 153 -13.30 -5.03 -0.80
CA ASN A 153 -13.24 -5.78 -2.05
C ASN A 153 -11.83 -6.34 -2.33
N ARG A 154 -10.76 -5.63 -1.91
CA ARG A 154 -9.37 -6.07 -2.08
C ARG A 154 -9.01 -7.28 -1.22
N ILE A 155 -9.55 -7.37 -0.01
CA ILE A 155 -9.27 -8.47 0.92
C ILE A 155 -10.45 -9.44 0.92
N SER A 156 -10.47 -10.27 -0.10
CA SER A 156 -11.43 -11.37 -0.24
C SER A 156 -11.01 -12.47 0.72
N GLY A 157 -11.82 -12.77 1.73
CA GLY A 157 -11.53 -13.75 2.79
C GLY A 157 -11.42 -15.21 2.30
N GLY A 158 -10.57 -15.49 1.31
CA GLY A 158 -10.44 -16.78 0.64
C GLY A 158 -10.06 -16.79 -0.86
N GLN A 159 -9.65 -15.69 -1.50
CA GLN A 159 -9.17 -15.74 -2.90
C GLN A 159 -7.72 -15.28 -3.05
N THR A 160 -6.83 -16.25 -3.25
CA THR A 160 -5.42 -16.10 -3.61
C THR A 160 -5.30 -15.82 -5.10
N ASN A 161 -4.95 -14.59 -5.49
CA ASN A 161 -4.39 -14.32 -6.82
C ASN A 161 -3.05 -13.61 -6.60
N LEU A 162 -1.97 -14.39 -6.63
CA LEU A 162 -0.63 -13.86 -6.85
C LEU A 162 -0.45 -13.71 -8.36
N ALA A 163 -0.31 -12.47 -8.82
CA ALA A 163 0.60 -12.19 -9.91
C ALA A 163 1.91 -11.77 -9.24
N LEU A 164 2.85 -12.72 -9.13
CA LEU A 164 4.25 -12.42 -8.83
C LEU A 164 4.90 -11.84 -10.08
#